data_AF-A0A9W4KCX0-F1
#
_entry.id   AF-A0A9W4KCX0-F1
#
_cell.length_a   1.000
_cell.length_b   1.000
_cell.length_c   1.000
_cell.angle_alpha   90.00
_cell.angle_beta   90.00
_cell.angle_gamma   90.00
#
_symmetry.space_group_name_H-M   'P 1'
#
loop_
_entity.id
_entity.type
_entity.pdbx_description
1 polymer ?
#
loop_
_entity_poly.entity_id
_entity_poly.type
_entity_poly.pdbx_seq_one_letter_code
_entity_poly.pdbx_strand_id
1 'polypeptide(L)'
;MRVRVHPYHVIRINKMLSVAGADRLQAGMRGAFGKPAGKVARVNVGQILLSVRTVDRHRVTAVEALRRSMYKFPGRQKVIVSKMWGFTPLPRAEYLRLKEEGLLRNDGAYVQFCRRKGEVAENMKYFPQAYSSAVEVRL
;
A
#
# COMPACT_ATOMS: atom_id res chain seq x y z
N MET A 1 -1.53 -1.61 -9.79
CA MET A 1 -1.89 -2.33 -8.54
C MET A 1 -0.71 -2.25 -7.58
N ARG A 2 -0.93 -2.22 -6.26
CA ARG A 2 0.12 -2.21 -5.23
C ARG A 2 -0.23 -3.19 -4.12
N VAL A 3 0.66 -4.15 -3.86
CA VAL A 3 0.61 -4.97 -2.64
C VAL A 3 1.16 -4.12 -1.50
N ARG A 4 0.39 -3.96 -0.43
CA ARG A 4 0.78 -3.10 0.71
C ARG A 4 1.51 -3.89 1.79
N VAL A 5 1.17 -5.18 1.92
CA VAL A 5 1.72 -6.07 2.94
C VAL A 5 2.94 -6.83 2.41
N HIS A 6 3.97 -6.95 3.25
CA HIS A 6 5.22 -7.63 2.90
C HIS A 6 5.46 -8.81 3.86
N PRO A 7 5.85 -9.98 3.36
CA PRO A 7 6.05 -11.17 4.18
C PRO A 7 7.43 -11.16 4.82
N TYR A 8 7.56 -10.51 5.98
CA TYR A 8 8.81 -10.48 6.75
C TYR A 8 8.88 -11.52 7.88
N HIS A 9 7.74 -12.07 8.30
CA HIS A 9 7.72 -13.02 9.42
C HIS A 9 8.08 -14.43 8.93
N VAL A 10 9.12 -15.04 9.52
CA VAL A 10 9.57 -16.38 9.18
C VAL A 10 8.84 -17.40 10.05
N ILE A 11 8.12 -18.32 9.41
CA ILE A 11 7.53 -19.48 10.09
C ILE A 11 8.57 -20.60 10.14
N ARG A 12 8.57 -21.36 11.25
CA ARG A 12 9.48 -22.47 11.48
C ARG A 12 8.73 -23.80 11.49
N ILE A 13 9.37 -24.85 11.01
CA ILE A 13 8.84 -26.21 11.03
C ILE A 13 9.85 -27.16 11.70
N ASN A 14 9.36 -27.98 12.64
CA ASN A 14 10.07 -29.17 13.10
C ASN A 14 9.60 -30.33 12.22
N LYS A 15 10.42 -30.75 11.24
CA LYS A 15 10.01 -31.73 10.24
C LYS A 15 10.21 -33.15 10.78
N MET A 16 9.14 -33.93 10.85
CA MET A 16 9.20 -35.36 11.15
C MET A 16 9.50 -36.18 9.89
N LEU A 17 10.29 -37.25 10.05
CA LEU A 17 10.56 -38.25 9.03
C LEU A 17 9.33 -39.16 8.88
N SER A 18 8.90 -39.37 7.64
CA SER A 18 7.69 -40.14 7.33
C SER A 18 7.97 -41.60 6.93
N VAL A 19 9.21 -42.08 7.07
CA VAL A 19 9.65 -43.40 6.62
C VAL A 19 9.48 -44.47 7.71
N ALA A 20 9.37 -45.75 7.30
CA ALA A 20 9.35 -46.86 8.25
C ALA A 20 10.63 -46.89 9.09
N GLY A 21 10.49 -47.04 10.41
CA GLY A 21 11.62 -47.01 11.34
C GLY A 21 12.14 -45.61 11.69
N ALA A 22 11.42 -44.54 11.36
CA ALA A 22 11.77 -43.16 11.71
C ALA A 22 12.08 -42.95 13.20
N ASP A 23 11.38 -43.68 14.08
CA ASP A 23 11.58 -43.59 15.54
C ASP A 23 13.00 -43.96 15.99
N ARG A 24 13.73 -44.74 15.19
CA ARG A 24 15.13 -45.09 15.46
C ARG A 24 16.10 -43.96 15.12
N LEU A 25 15.72 -43.08 14.20
CA LEU A 25 16.57 -42.02 13.64
C LEU A 25 16.21 -40.63 14.18
N GLN A 26 14.98 -40.46 14.66
CA GLN A 26 14.46 -39.18 15.11
C GLN A 26 14.12 -39.20 16.60
N ALA A 27 14.55 -38.18 17.34
CA ALA A 27 14.30 -38.05 18.77
C ALA A 27 12.92 -37.43 19.12
N GLY A 28 11.95 -37.51 18.19
CA GLY A 28 10.63 -36.91 18.34
C GLY A 28 10.67 -35.41 18.66
N MET A 29 10.20 -35.04 19.85
CA MET A 29 10.07 -33.65 20.31
C MET A 29 11.27 -33.10 21.09
N ARG A 30 12.33 -33.90 21.29
CA ARG A 30 13.56 -33.41 21.93
C ARG A 30 14.24 -32.40 21.00
N GLY A 31 14.46 -31.17 21.47
CA GLY A 31 15.05 -30.10 20.65
C GLY A 31 14.12 -29.60 19.54
N ALA A 32 12.80 -29.54 19.77
CA ALA A 32 11.76 -29.24 18.78
C ALA A 32 11.78 -27.83 18.15
N PHE A 33 12.80 -27.02 18.37
CA PHE A 33 12.89 -25.72 17.71
C PHE A 33 13.12 -25.90 16.21
N GLY A 34 12.14 -25.48 15.42
CA GLY A 34 12.13 -25.74 13.98
C GLY A 34 13.14 -24.90 13.18
N LYS A 35 13.35 -25.32 11.93
CA LYS A 35 14.11 -24.54 10.93
C LYS A 35 13.16 -23.63 10.14
N PRO A 36 13.66 -22.52 9.54
CA PRO A 36 12.86 -21.68 8.64
C PRO A 36 12.20 -22.49 7.53
N ALA A 37 10.87 -22.38 7.41
CA ALA A 37 10.07 -23.12 6.43
C ALA A 37 9.49 -22.21 5.34
N GLY A 38 9.13 -20.98 5.71
CA GLY A 38 8.47 -20.03 4.82
C GLY A 38 8.33 -18.66 5.43
N LYS A 39 7.80 -17.72 4.65
CA LYS A 39 7.53 -16.34 5.09
C LYS A 39 6.04 -16.04 5.03
N VAL A 40 5.55 -15.30 6.00
CA VAL A 40 4.15 -14.88 6.09
C VAL A 40 4.07 -13.38 6.37
N ALA A 41 2.99 -12.74 5.92
CA ALA A 41 2.68 -11.36 6.26
C ALA A 41 1.72 -11.35 7.47
N ARG A 42 2.12 -10.67 8.55
CA ARG A 42 1.23 -10.44 9.70
C ARG A 42 0.34 -9.25 9.41
N VAL A 43 -0.96 -9.41 9.62
CA VAL A 43 -1.97 -8.40 9.27
C VAL A 43 -2.93 -8.14 10.44
N ASN A 44 -3.28 -6.88 10.65
CA ASN A 44 -4.21 -6.44 11.69
C ASN A 44 -5.61 -6.16 11.11
N VAL A 45 -6.62 -6.10 11.99
CA VAL A 45 -7.98 -5.71 11.61
C VAL A 45 -7.98 -4.28 11.05
N GLY A 46 -8.61 -4.08 9.90
CA GLY A 46 -8.65 -2.78 9.22
C GLY A 46 -7.40 -2.46 8.39
N GLN A 47 -6.37 -3.30 8.41
CA GLN A 47 -5.17 -3.10 7.59
C GLN A 47 -5.44 -3.38 6.11
N ILE A 48 -4.93 -2.50 5.24
CA ILE A 48 -5.09 -2.62 3.79
C ILE A 48 -4.08 -3.65 3.25
N LEU A 49 -4.57 -4.68 2.55
CA LEU A 49 -3.75 -5.72 1.91
C LEU A 49 -3.29 -5.30 0.51
N LEU A 50 -4.26 -5.01 -0.35
CA LEU A 50 -4.06 -4.66 -1.75
C LEU A 50 -4.67 -3.28 -2.02
N SER A 51 -4.04 -2.51 -2.89
CA SER A 51 -4.59 -1.24 -3.37
C SER A 51 -4.50 -1.18 -4.88
N VAL A 52 -5.58 -0.77 -5.52
CA VAL A 52 -5.65 -0.60 -6.97
C VAL A 52 -6.09 0.84 -7.24
N ARG A 53 -5.37 1.51 -8.16
CA ARG A 53 -5.79 2.78 -8.74
C ARG A 53 -6.10 2.54 -10.21
N THR A 54 -7.25 3.02 -10.65
CA THR A 54 -7.71 2.96 -12.04
C THR A 54 -8.48 4.24 -12.33
N VAL A 55 -8.73 4.48 -13.61
CA VAL A 55 -9.75 5.46 -14.05
C VAL A 55 -11.15 4.97 -13.67
N ASP A 56 -12.08 5.91 -13.49
CA ASP A 56 -13.43 5.61 -12.97
C ASP A 56 -14.22 4.65 -13.88
N ARG A 57 -13.98 4.69 -15.19
CA ARG A 57 -14.57 3.75 -16.16
C ARG A 57 -14.29 2.27 -15.86
N HIS A 58 -13.16 1.94 -15.23
CA HIS A 58 -12.77 0.55 -14.92
C HIS A 58 -13.07 0.13 -13.47
N ARG A 59 -13.89 0.92 -12.76
CA ARG A 59 -14.22 0.65 -11.35
C ARG A 59 -14.83 -0.74 -11.14
N VAL A 60 -15.80 -1.14 -11.97
CA VAL A 60 -16.50 -2.43 -11.84
C VAL A 60 -15.52 -3.60 -12.01
N THR A 61 -14.66 -3.52 -13.02
CA THR A 61 -13.61 -4.52 -13.28
C THR A 61 -12.63 -4.62 -12.12
N ALA A 62 -12.21 -3.49 -11.53
CA ALA A 62 -11.30 -3.48 -10.40
C ALA A 62 -11.92 -4.11 -9.14
N VAL A 63 -13.21 -3.86 -8.88
CA VAL A 63 -13.94 -4.46 -7.76
C VAL A 63 -14.07 -5.96 -7.92
N GLU A 64 -14.41 -6.46 -9.11
CA GLU A 64 -14.51 -7.90 -9.37
C GLU A 64 -13.15 -8.60 -9.30
N ALA A 65 -12.08 -7.97 -9.81
CA ALA A 65 -10.73 -8.49 -9.66
C ALA A 65 -10.32 -8.64 -8.19
N LEU A 66 -10.63 -7.64 -7.35
CA LEU A 66 -10.40 -7.73 -5.91
C LEU A 66 -11.29 -8.79 -5.26
N ARG A 67 -12.55 -8.93 -5.68
CA ARG A 67 -13.45 -9.99 -5.21
C ARG A 67 -12.87 -11.38 -5.46
N ARG A 68 -12.37 -11.63 -6.68
CA ARG A 68 -11.70 -12.89 -7.03
C ARG A 68 -10.42 -13.13 -6.24
N SER A 69 -9.68 -12.07 -5.93
CA SER A 69 -8.47 -12.18 -5.11
C SER A 69 -8.77 -12.61 -3.67
N MET A 70 -9.94 -12.27 -3.12
CA MET A 70 -10.32 -12.67 -1.75
C MET A 70 -10.37 -14.19 -1.59
N TYR A 71 -10.73 -14.95 -2.63
CA TYR A 71 -10.75 -16.42 -2.57
C TYR A 71 -9.37 -17.06 -2.34
N LYS A 72 -8.29 -16.29 -2.46
CA LYS A 72 -6.91 -16.77 -2.23
C LYS A 72 -6.40 -16.46 -0.83
N PHE A 73 -7.14 -15.66 -0.04
CA PHE A 73 -6.77 -15.31 1.31
C PHE A 73 -7.68 -16.00 2.32
N PRO A 74 -7.15 -16.49 3.45
CA PRO A 74 -7.98 -17.01 4.53
C PRO A 74 -8.69 -15.88 5.28
N GLY A 75 -9.85 -16.17 5.88
CA GLY A 75 -10.60 -15.22 6.71
C GLY A 75 -11.53 -14.29 5.93
N ARG A 76 -11.96 -13.19 6.56
CA ARG A 76 -12.91 -12.23 5.97
C ARG A 76 -12.19 -10.98 5.48
N GLN A 77 -12.26 -10.71 4.18
CA GLN A 77 -11.83 -9.45 3.57
C GLN A 77 -13.03 -8.63 3.13
N LYS A 78 -12.84 -7.31 3.03
CA LYS A 78 -13.83 -6.37 2.50
C LYS A 78 -13.20 -5.57 1.37
N VAL A 79 -13.93 -5.42 0.26
CA VAL A 79 -13.55 -4.50 -0.82
C VAL A 79 -14.18 -3.14 -0.52
N ILE A 80 -13.35 -2.11 -0.43
CA ILE A 80 -13.78 -0.75 -0.09
C ILE A 80 -13.35 0.20 -1.21
N VAL A 81 -14.29 1.01 -1.71
CA VAL A 81 -13.99 2.10 -2.63
C VAL A 81 -13.56 3.31 -1.81
N SER A 82 -12.31 3.72 -1.98
CA SER A 82 -11.74 4.86 -1.27
C SER A 82 -12.31 6.20 -1.78
N LYS A 83 -12.50 7.15 -0.86
CA LYS A 83 -12.84 8.56 -1.18
C LYS A 83 -11.61 9.39 -1.60
N MET A 84 -10.42 8.81 -1.48
CA MET A 84 -9.14 9.47 -1.73
C MET A 84 -8.78 9.46 -3.21
N TRP A 85 -7.90 10.38 -3.63
CA TRP A 85 -7.39 10.44 -5.00
C TRP A 85 -6.27 9.42 -5.23
N GLY A 86 -6.63 8.24 -5.74
CA GLY A 86 -5.65 7.19 -6.04
C GLY A 86 -4.94 6.69 -4.77
N PHE A 87 -3.62 6.91 -4.68
CA PHE A 87 -2.80 6.51 -3.52
C PHE A 87 -2.36 7.71 -2.67
N THR A 88 -2.88 8.90 -2.92
CA THR A 88 -2.59 10.08 -2.10
C THR A 88 -3.43 10.06 -0.82
N PRO A 89 -2.99 10.81 0.22
CA PRO A 89 -3.76 10.99 1.44
C PRO A 89 -4.82 12.10 1.32
N LEU A 90 -5.18 12.55 0.11
CA LEU A 90 -6.16 13.61 -0.09
C LEU A 90 -7.49 13.07 -0.63
N PRO A 91 -8.64 13.59 -0.17
CA PRO A 91 -9.93 13.39 -0.82
C PRO A 91 -9.91 13.90 -2.27
N ARG A 92 -10.80 13.35 -3.11
CA ARG A 92 -10.87 13.74 -4.54
C ARG A 92 -11.09 15.24 -4.75
N ALA A 93 -12.02 15.86 -4.00
CA ALA A 93 -12.34 17.28 -4.15
C ALA A 93 -11.15 18.18 -3.79
N GLU A 94 -10.47 17.89 -2.68
CA GLU A 94 -9.32 18.66 -2.23
C GLU A 94 -8.12 18.52 -3.18
N TYR A 95 -7.91 17.31 -3.72
CA TYR A 95 -6.85 17.09 -4.71
C TYR A 95 -7.05 17.94 -5.97
N LEU A 96 -8.28 18.07 -6.46
CA LEU A 96 -8.60 18.90 -7.63
C LEU A 96 -8.33 20.39 -7.33
N ARG A 97 -8.79 20.89 -6.18
CA ARG A 97 -8.52 22.27 -5.74
C ARG A 97 -7.02 22.57 -5.69
N LEU A 98 -6.23 21.72 -5.03
CA LEU A 98 -4.77 21.92 -4.93
C LEU A 98 -4.06 21.81 -6.28
N LYS A 99 -4.63 21.05 -7.22
CA LYS A 99 -4.12 20.96 -8.59
C LYS A 99 -4.39 22.25 -9.37
N GLU A 100 -5.58 22.82 -9.22
CA GLU A 100 -5.95 24.12 -9.81
C GLU A 100 -5.11 25.26 -9.23
N GLU A 101 -4.87 25.25 -7.92
CA GLU A 101 -3.99 26.21 -7.23
C GLU A 101 -2.49 26.02 -7.58
N GLY A 102 -2.11 25.00 -8.34
CA GLY A 102 -0.71 24.76 -8.72
C GLY A 102 0.19 24.28 -7.56
N LEU A 103 -0.39 23.83 -6.45
CA LEU A 103 0.32 23.38 -5.24
C LEU A 103 0.79 21.92 -5.32
N LEU A 104 0.51 21.24 -6.43
CA LEU A 104 0.87 19.85 -6.67
C LEU A 104 1.84 19.73 -7.83
N ARG A 105 2.96 19.05 -7.59
CA ARG A 105 3.96 18.74 -8.61
C ARG A 105 4.02 17.25 -8.85
N ASN A 106 4.02 16.85 -10.12
CA ASN A 106 4.14 15.44 -10.50
C ASN A 106 5.57 14.94 -10.24
N ASP A 107 5.69 13.83 -9.51
CA ASP A 107 6.94 13.14 -9.18
C ASP A 107 6.90 11.70 -9.73
N GLY A 108 6.65 11.60 -11.04
CA GLY A 108 6.50 10.37 -11.79
C GLY A 108 5.30 9.54 -11.36
N ALA A 109 5.50 8.64 -10.38
CA ALA A 109 4.46 7.73 -9.90
C ALA A 109 3.63 8.32 -8.74
N TYR A 110 4.13 9.37 -8.10
CA TYR A 110 3.50 10.04 -6.96
C TYR A 110 3.46 11.56 -7.17
N VAL A 111 3.10 12.30 -6.11
CA VAL A 111 2.94 13.76 -6.14
C VAL A 111 3.71 14.39 -4.99
N GLN A 112 4.38 15.50 -5.29
CA GLN A 112 4.99 16.38 -4.30
C GLN A 112 4.02 17.52 -3.99
N PHE A 113 3.93 17.87 -2.71
CA PHE A 113 3.07 18.95 -2.22
C PHE A 113 3.92 20.18 -1.93
N CYS A 114 3.48 21.34 -2.40
CA CYS A 114 4.08 22.61 -2.00
C CYS A 114 3.87 22.81 -0.49
N ARG A 115 4.97 22.99 0.24
CA ARG A 115 4.94 23.18 1.69
C ARG A 115 4.95 24.67 2.01
N ARG A 116 4.28 25.08 3.08
CA ARG A 116 4.37 26.45 3.63
C ARG A 116 5.64 26.70 4.46
N LYS A 117 6.60 25.77 4.40
CA LYS A 117 7.86 25.78 5.15
C LYS A 117 9.02 25.55 4.20
N GLY A 118 10.22 25.93 4.61
CA GLY A 118 11.44 25.86 3.80
C GLY A 118 11.76 27.17 3.12
N GLU A 119 12.81 27.17 2.29
CA GLU A 119 13.22 28.35 1.56
C GLU A 119 12.18 28.75 0.51
N VAL A 120 11.75 30.02 0.56
CA VAL A 120 10.73 30.54 -0.36
C VAL A 120 11.22 30.49 -1.80
N ALA A 121 12.51 30.75 -2.04
CA ALA A 121 13.12 30.71 -3.37
C ALA A 121 13.01 29.32 -4.01
N GLU A 122 13.25 28.25 -3.26
CA GLU A 122 13.10 26.88 -3.75
C GLU A 122 11.64 26.56 -4.05
N ASN A 123 10.72 26.94 -3.17
CA ASN A 123 9.29 26.71 -3.40
C ASN A 123 8.79 27.44 -4.65
N MET A 124 9.22 28.68 -4.88
CA MET A 124 8.88 29.44 -6.10
C MET A 124 9.45 28.78 -7.36
N LYS A 125 10.68 28.23 -7.28
CA LYS A 125 11.30 27.49 -8.39
C LYS A 125 10.56 26.20 -8.75
N TYR A 126 10.15 25.44 -7.74
CA TYR A 126 9.51 24.13 -7.94
C TYR A 126 8.00 24.20 -8.17
N PHE A 127 7.33 25.23 -7.65
CA PHE A 127 5.88 25.42 -7.74
C PHE A 127 5.53 26.83 -8.26
N PRO A 128 5.97 27.21 -9.47
CA PRO A 128 5.79 28.58 -9.97
C PRO A 128 4.32 28.99 -10.08
N GLN A 129 3.44 28.06 -10.46
CA GLN A 129 2.00 28.31 -10.62
C GLN A 129 1.31 28.70 -9.31
N ALA A 130 1.77 28.17 -8.17
CA ALA A 130 1.20 28.48 -6.86
C ALA A 130 1.46 29.92 -6.40
N TYR A 131 2.55 30.53 -6.89
CA TYR A 131 2.93 31.90 -6.52
C TYR A 131 2.48 32.94 -7.56
N SER A 132 2.21 32.52 -8.80
CA SER A 132 1.73 33.41 -9.87
C SER A 132 0.30 33.90 -9.60
N SER A 133 -0.58 33.02 -9.12
CA SER A 133 -2.00 33.32 -8.87
C SER A 133 -2.24 34.20 -7.64
N ALA A 134 -1.31 34.22 -6.68
CA ALA A 134 -1.39 35.09 -5.50
C ALA A 134 -1.14 36.57 -5.83
N VAL A 135 -0.55 36.88 -6.98
CA VAL A 135 -0.22 38.25 -7.40
C VAL A 135 -1.42 38.94 -8.06
N GLU A 136 -2.28 38.21 -8.79
CA GLU A 136 -3.45 38.77 -9.46
C GLU A 136 -4.60 39.18 -8.52
N VAL A 137 -4.68 38.60 -7.32
CA VAL A 137 -5.78 38.86 -6.36
C VAL A 137 -5.48 40.06 -5.42
N ARG A 138 -4.36 40.77 -5.64
CA ARG A 138 -3.91 41.90 -4.79
C ARG A 138 -3.88 43.27 -5.51
N LEU A 139 -4.51 43.38 -6.67
CA LEU A 139 -4.80 44.64 -7.37
C LEU A 139 -6.32 44.78 -7.56
#